data_AF-A0A9D5SD11-F1
#
_entry.id   AF-A0A9D5SD11-F1
#
_cell.length_a   1.000
_cell.length_b   1.000
_cell.length_c   1.000
_cell.angle_alpha   90.00
_cell.angle_beta   90.00
_cell.angle_gamma   90.00
#
_symmetry.space_group_name_H-M   'P 1'
#
loop_
_entity.id
_entity.type
_entity.pdbx_description
1 polymer ?
#
loop_
_entity_poly.entity_id
_entity_poly.type
_entity_poly.pdbx_seq_one_letter_code
_entity_poly.pdbx_strand_id
1 'polypeptide(L)'
;MIYKNEETDAINLFESFLSGIIFDEDKTTLTILIDWKDGSGDTQLERISFVVRYCSKFQCSIRQNEYFKLPLCYGFEITGFSYKKVEEGYIVQFNFDLSTEGYLRFYCYEFSIETVGKPLQQGGNDSLIEDF
;
A
#
# COMPACT_ATOMS: atom_id res chain seq x y z
N MET A 1 -14.48 -8.85 -0.03
CA MET A 1 -14.77 -7.79 -1.02
C MET A 1 -13.49 -7.50 -1.80
N ILE A 2 -13.62 -7.16 -3.08
CA ILE A 2 -12.50 -6.83 -3.97
C ILE A 2 -12.83 -5.50 -4.63
N TYR A 3 -11.96 -4.51 -4.47
CA TYR A 3 -12.08 -3.18 -5.06
C TYR A 3 -10.93 -2.99 -6.06
N LYS A 4 -11.22 -2.71 -7.32
CA LYS A 4 -10.22 -2.59 -8.38
C LYS A 4 -9.99 -1.15 -8.81
N ASN A 5 -8.74 -0.78 -9.00
CA ASN A 5 -8.32 0.53 -9.51
C ASN A 5 -9.04 1.68 -8.77
N GLU A 6 -9.85 2.48 -9.47
CA GLU A 6 -10.59 3.61 -8.89
C GLU A 6 -11.67 3.21 -7.87
N GLU A 7 -12.14 1.95 -7.86
CA GLU A 7 -13.04 1.46 -6.80
C GLU A 7 -12.36 1.43 -5.42
N THR A 8 -11.02 1.50 -5.38
CA THR A 8 -10.25 1.54 -4.12
C THR A 8 -10.44 2.83 -3.33
N ASP A 9 -11.02 3.88 -3.92
CA ASP A 9 -11.44 5.12 -3.23
C ASP A 9 -12.46 4.84 -2.09
N ALA A 10 -13.06 3.65 -2.07
CA ALA A 10 -13.94 3.20 -1.01
C ALA A 10 -13.21 2.69 0.25
N ILE A 11 -11.86 2.60 0.23
CA ILE A 11 -11.06 1.94 1.26
C ILE A 11 -9.93 2.83 1.77
N ASN A 12 -10.13 3.37 2.97
CA ASN A 12 -9.08 4.08 3.68
C ASN A 12 -8.02 3.11 4.26
N LEU A 13 -6.75 3.36 3.93
CA LEU A 13 -5.59 2.63 4.45
C LEU A 13 -4.77 3.44 5.47
N PHE A 14 -5.22 4.63 5.85
CA PHE A 14 -4.57 5.44 6.90
C PHE A 14 -4.51 4.68 8.24
N GLU A 15 -3.42 4.84 8.98
CA GLU A 15 -3.13 4.15 10.26
C GLU A 15 -3.11 2.61 10.16
N SER A 16 -2.99 2.07 8.94
CA SER A 16 -2.75 0.64 8.73
C SER A 16 -1.24 0.34 8.70
N PHE A 17 -0.85 -0.92 8.85
CA PHE A 17 0.56 -1.29 8.94
C PHE A 17 0.97 -2.21 7.81
N LEU A 18 2.08 -1.90 7.14
CA LEU A 18 2.69 -2.81 6.20
C LEU A 18 3.19 -4.06 6.93
N SER A 19 2.68 -5.23 6.56
CA SER A 19 3.04 -6.51 7.19
C SER A 19 3.79 -7.47 6.26
N GLY A 20 3.90 -7.14 4.97
CA GLY A 20 4.74 -7.90 4.05
C GLY A 20 4.65 -7.45 2.60
N ILE A 21 5.63 -7.85 1.81
CA ILE A 21 5.66 -7.65 0.37
C ILE A 21 6.06 -8.98 -0.27
N ILE A 22 5.22 -9.50 -1.17
CA ILE A 22 5.39 -10.80 -1.83
C ILE A 22 5.37 -10.58 -3.34
N PHE A 23 6.33 -11.17 -4.04
CA PHE A 23 6.30 -11.26 -5.50
C PHE A 23 5.90 -12.68 -5.90
N ASP A 24 5.10 -12.81 -6.96
CA ASP A 24 4.91 -14.11 -7.60
C ASP A 24 6.22 -14.61 -8.24
N GLU A 25 6.26 -15.90 -8.59
CA GLU A 25 7.47 -16.54 -9.15
C GLU A 25 7.95 -15.85 -10.43
N ASP A 26 7.01 -15.38 -11.26
CA ASP A 26 7.26 -14.68 -12.52
C ASP A 26 7.54 -13.17 -12.35
N LYS A 27 7.43 -12.65 -11.11
CA LYS A 27 7.57 -11.23 -10.73
C LYS A 27 6.65 -10.27 -11.51
N THR A 28 5.53 -10.78 -12.00
CA THR A 28 4.50 -10.01 -12.69
C THR A 28 3.46 -9.47 -11.71
N THR A 29 3.29 -10.16 -10.58
CA THR A 29 2.33 -9.80 -9.54
C THR A 29 3.08 -9.43 -8.26
N LEU A 30 2.74 -8.27 -7.71
CA LEU A 30 3.20 -7.81 -6.42
C LEU A 30 2.01 -7.80 -5.46
N THR A 31 2.13 -8.46 -4.32
CA THR A 31 1.15 -8.45 -3.24
C THR A 31 1.75 -7.75 -2.03
N ILE A 32 1.12 -6.67 -1.61
CA ILE A 32 1.44 -5.93 -0.40
C ILE A 32 0.43 -6.35 0.67
N LEU A 33 0.92 -6.90 1.77
CA LEU A 33 0.10 -7.29 2.92
C LEU A 33 0.02 -6.13 3.90
N ILE A 34 -1.20 -5.82 4.31
CA ILE A 34 -1.51 -4.69 5.18
C ILE A 34 -2.34 -5.21 6.35
N ASP A 35 -1.88 -4.94 7.56
CA ASP A 35 -2.62 -5.24 8.77
C ASP A 35 -3.40 -3.96 9.17
N TRP A 36 -4.72 -4.05 9.18
CA TRP A 36 -5.61 -2.95 9.52
C TRP A 36 -6.22 -3.16 10.90
N LYS A 37 -6.21 -2.11 11.71
CA LYS A 37 -6.81 -2.13 13.04
C LYS A 37 -8.16 -1.43 12.95
N ASP A 38 -9.24 -2.18 13.17
CA ASP A 38 -10.53 -1.55 13.36
C ASP A 38 -10.48 -0.71 14.65
N GLY A 39 -10.84 0.57 14.57
CA GLY A 39 -10.82 1.51 15.69
C GLY A 39 -11.76 1.12 16.85
N SER A 40 -12.43 -0.03 16.75
CA SER A 40 -13.30 -0.64 17.76
C SER A 40 -12.58 -1.14 19.02
N GLY A 41 -11.25 -1.10 19.06
CA GLY A 41 -10.46 -1.51 20.23
C GLY A 41 -10.36 -3.02 20.42
N ASP A 42 -10.89 -3.80 19.48
CA ASP A 42 -10.68 -5.24 19.42
C ASP A 42 -9.25 -5.52 18.93
N THR A 43 -8.61 -6.53 19.53
CA THR A 43 -7.20 -6.87 19.26
C THR A 43 -6.98 -7.65 17.95
N GLN A 44 -8.04 -7.88 17.18
CA GLN A 44 -7.95 -8.62 15.92
C GLN A 44 -7.63 -7.65 14.77
N LEU A 45 -6.44 -7.81 14.20
CA LEU A 45 -6.05 -7.13 12.97
C LEU A 45 -6.76 -7.80 11.79
N GLU A 46 -7.47 -7.03 10.98
CA GLU A 46 -7.93 -7.51 9.69
C GLU A 46 -6.77 -7.46 8.69
N ARG A 47 -6.60 -8.53 7.92
CA ARG A 47 -5.59 -8.58 6.86
C ARG A 47 -6.21 -8.11 5.55
N ILE A 48 -5.61 -7.07 4.99
CA ILE A 48 -5.89 -6.53 3.67
C ILE A 48 -4.75 -6.93 2.73
N SER A 49 -5.10 -7.37 1.53
CA SER A 49 -4.14 -7.63 0.45
C SER A 49 -4.29 -6.57 -0.61
N PHE A 50 -3.22 -5.82 -0.88
CA PHE A 50 -3.12 -4.92 -2.03
C PHE A 50 -2.36 -5.64 -3.15
N VAL A 51 -3.08 -6.03 -4.19
CA VAL A 51 -2.57 -6.84 -5.29
C VAL A 51 -2.31 -5.94 -6.50
N VAL A 52 -1.15 -6.09 -7.11
CA VAL A 52 -0.66 -5.27 -8.21
C VAL A 52 -0.29 -6.18 -9.37
N ARG A 53 -0.80 -5.90 -10.56
CA ARG A 53 -0.48 -6.65 -11.78
C ARG A 53 0.39 -5.83 -12.72
N TYR A 54 1.40 -6.48 -13.28
CA TYR A 54 2.40 -5.92 -14.19
C TYR A 54 3.17 -4.75 -13.55
N CYS A 55 3.69 -5.00 -12.35
CA CYS A 55 4.45 -4.01 -11.59
C CYS A 55 5.79 -3.69 -12.26
N SER A 56 6.12 -2.40 -12.40
CA SER A 56 7.41 -1.94 -12.91
C SER A 56 7.90 -0.68 -12.18
N LYS A 57 9.17 -0.32 -12.38
CA LYS A 57 9.78 0.92 -11.85
C LYS A 57 9.52 1.11 -10.33
N PHE A 58 9.76 0.04 -9.58
CA PHE A 58 9.61 0.02 -8.12
C PHE A 58 10.68 0.89 -7.45
N GLN A 59 10.25 1.85 -6.64
CA GLN A 59 11.08 2.75 -5.85
C GLN A 59 10.66 2.67 -4.39
N CYS A 60 11.64 2.60 -3.50
CA CYS A 60 11.41 2.63 -2.07
C CYS A 60 12.42 3.60 -1.45
N SER A 61 11.92 4.64 -0.79
CA SER A 61 12.74 5.59 -0.04
C SER A 61 12.34 5.48 1.42
N ILE A 62 13.21 4.87 2.21
CA ILE A 62 13.07 4.73 3.66
C ILE A 62 14.34 5.35 4.22
N ARG A 63 14.23 6.53 4.84
CA ARG A 63 15.36 7.10 5.58
C ARG A 63 15.63 6.20 6.78
N GLN A 64 16.74 5.48 6.69
CA GLN A 64 17.20 4.57 7.72
C GLN A 64 17.72 5.37 8.90
N ASN A 65 17.17 5.13 10.09
CA ASN A 65 17.96 5.28 11.31
C ASN A 65 18.92 4.08 11.36
N GLU A 66 20.15 4.24 11.86
CA GLU A 66 21.28 3.29 11.75
C GLU A 66 21.03 1.84 12.25
N TYR A 67 19.84 1.57 12.79
CA TYR A 67 19.37 0.28 13.28
C TYR A 67 18.55 -0.54 12.27
N PHE A 68 18.29 -0.02 11.06
CA PHE A 68 17.47 -0.70 10.06
C PHE A 68 18.28 -1.64 9.17
N LYS A 69 17.91 -2.94 9.15
CA LYS A 69 18.46 -3.95 8.21
C LYS A 69 17.35 -4.38 7.25
N LEU A 70 17.52 -4.14 5.95
CA LEU A 70 16.77 -4.88 4.92
C LEU A 70 17.03 -6.39 5.13
N PRO A 71 16.01 -7.27 5.18
CA PRO A 71 14.77 -7.18 4.41
C PRO A 71 13.49 -7.34 5.28
N LEU A 72 13.18 -6.37 6.14
CA LEU A 72 11.94 -6.42 6.93
C LEU A 72 11.22 -5.08 6.83
N CYS A 73 10.54 -4.82 5.71
CA CYS A 73 9.53 -3.76 5.61
C CYS A 73 8.26 -4.21 6.37
N TYR A 74 8.39 -4.42 7.68
CA TYR A 74 7.33 -4.87 8.57
C TYR A 74 7.09 -3.82 9.65
N GLY A 75 5.83 -3.49 9.92
CA GLY A 75 5.43 -2.56 10.97
C GLY A 75 5.52 -1.08 10.60
N PHE A 76 5.67 -0.74 9.31
CA PHE A 76 5.57 0.65 8.86
C PHE A 76 4.12 1.09 8.82
N GLU A 77 3.80 2.12 9.60
CA GLU A 77 2.48 2.74 9.59
C GLU A 77 2.27 3.52 8.29
N ILE A 78 1.19 3.22 7.58
CA ILE A 78 0.76 3.86 6.36
C ILE A 78 0.04 5.15 6.73
N THR A 79 0.65 6.28 6.37
CA THR A 79 0.09 7.62 6.56
C THR A 79 -0.56 8.18 5.30
N GLY A 80 -0.44 7.46 4.19
CA GLY A 80 -1.18 7.80 2.99
C GLY A 80 -1.11 6.73 1.91
N PHE A 81 -2.18 6.64 1.13
CA PHE A 81 -2.27 5.82 -0.06
C PHE A 81 -2.76 6.68 -1.21
N SER A 82 -2.03 6.65 -2.33
CA SER A 82 -2.36 7.45 -3.51
C SER A 82 -2.13 6.67 -4.79
N TYR A 83 -2.94 6.98 -5.81
CA TYR A 83 -2.71 6.53 -7.17
C TYR A 83 -2.99 7.65 -8.18
N LYS A 84 -2.26 7.65 -9.29
CA LYS A 84 -2.41 8.59 -10.40
C LYS A 84 -2.51 7.81 -11.69
N LYS A 85 -3.60 7.99 -12.42
CA LYS A 85 -3.78 7.41 -13.75
C LYS A 85 -2.83 8.07 -14.76
N VAL A 86 -2.17 7.25 -15.57
CA VAL A 86 -1.27 7.63 -16.66
C VAL A 86 -1.70 6.93 -17.95
N GLU A 87 -1.11 7.27 -19.10
CA GLU A 87 -1.55 6.78 -20.43
C GLU A 87 -1.72 5.25 -20.50
N GLU A 88 -0.82 4.49 -19.88
CA GLU A 88 -0.81 3.02 -19.94
C GLU A 88 -1.04 2.34 -18.58
N GLY A 89 -1.64 3.02 -17.60
CA GLY A 89 -1.92 2.41 -16.30
C GLY A 89 -1.94 3.40 -15.16
N TYR A 90 -1.22 3.07 -14.08
CA TYR A 90 -1.23 3.81 -12.83
C TYR A 90 0.17 3.94 -12.23
N ILE A 91 0.41 5.07 -11.59
CA ILE A 91 1.43 5.23 -10.55
C ILE A 91 0.72 5.03 -9.22
N VAL A 92 1.27 4.17 -8.36
CA VAL A 92 0.77 3.93 -7.00
C VAL A 92 1.85 4.31 -6.00
N GLN A 93 1.45 4.94 -4.89
CA GLN A 93 2.33 5.32 -3.79
C GLN A 93 1.70 5.04 -2.43
N PHE A 94 2.50 4.48 -1.53
CA PHE A 94 2.24 4.42 -0.10
C PHE A 94 3.22 5.35 0.61
N ASN A 95 2.70 6.16 1.52
CA ASN A 95 3.49 6.99 2.43
C ASN A 95 3.52 6.34 3.80
N PHE A 96 4.64 6.47 4.50
CA PHE A 96 4.86 5.88 5.81
C PHE A 96 5.24 6.93 6.84
N ASP A 97 4.76 6.78 8.08
CA ASP A 97 5.30 7.53 9.23
C ASP A 97 6.69 6.99 9.57
N LEU A 98 7.69 7.58 8.93
CA LEU A 98 9.05 7.54 9.43
C LEU A 98 9.34 8.93 9.97
N SER A 99 10.13 9.01 11.04
CA SER A 99 10.66 10.27 11.61
C SER A 99 11.24 11.28 10.59
N THR A 100 11.42 10.90 9.32
CA THR A 100 11.88 11.75 8.22
C THR A 100 11.20 11.49 6.86
N GLU A 101 9.94 11.01 6.84
CA GLU A 101 9.11 10.70 5.66
C GLU A 101 9.63 9.51 4.82
N GLY A 102 8.81 8.47 4.64
CA GLY A 102 9.12 7.30 3.83
C GLY A 102 8.06 7.03 2.77
N TYR A 103 8.45 6.44 1.64
CA TYR A 103 7.49 6.02 0.63
C TYR A 103 7.87 4.72 -0.08
N LEU A 104 6.84 4.06 -0.60
CA LEU A 104 6.91 3.00 -1.59
C LEU A 104 6.13 3.43 -2.83
N ARG A 105 6.76 3.46 -4.00
CA ARG A 105 6.16 3.91 -5.27
C ARG A 105 6.44 2.91 -6.39
N PHE A 106 5.46 2.67 -7.26
CA PHE A 106 5.64 1.81 -8.43
C PHE A 106 4.62 2.13 -9.53
N TYR A 107 4.92 1.66 -10.75
CA TYR A 107 3.97 1.66 -11.86
C TYR A 107 3.28 0.31 -11.96
N CYS A 108 2.01 0.30 -12.35
CA CYS A 108 1.25 -0.91 -12.68
C CYS A 108 0.19 -0.65 -13.74
N TYR A 109 -0.31 -1.73 -14.36
CA TYR A 109 -1.46 -1.64 -15.26
C TYR A 109 -2.77 -1.74 -14.47
N GLU A 110 -2.79 -2.58 -13.44
CA GLU A 110 -3.96 -2.82 -12.62
C GLU A 110 -3.55 -3.02 -11.15
N PHE A 111 -4.42 -2.61 -10.23
CA PHE A 111 -4.29 -2.92 -8.82
C PHE A 111 -5.65 -3.16 -8.15
N SER A 112 -5.64 -3.84 -7.01
CA SER A 112 -6.86 -4.09 -6.24
C SER A 112 -6.62 -4.22 -4.75
N ILE A 113 -7.62 -3.83 -3.96
CA ILE A 113 -7.69 -4.08 -2.53
C ILE A 113 -8.63 -5.25 -2.28
N GLU A 114 -8.11 -6.32 -1.68
CA GLU A 114 -8.86 -7.51 -1.28
C GLU A 114 -8.94 -7.57 0.25
N THR A 115 -10.16 -7.71 0.77
CA THR A 115 -10.43 -7.76 2.21
C THR A 115 -11.56 -8.73 2.52
N VAL A 116 -11.49 -9.44 3.64
CA VAL A 116 -12.52 -10.41 4.09
C VAL A 116 -13.68 -9.74 4.84
N GLY A 117 -13.47 -8.53 5.35
CA GLY A 117 -14.39 -7.80 6.22
C GLY A 117 -14.61 -6.35 5.76
N LYS A 118 -15.00 -5.48 6.70
CA LYS A 118 -15.11 -4.04 6.43
C LYS A 118 -13.71 -3.44 6.40
N PRO A 119 -13.41 -2.70 5.33
CA PRO A 119 -13.18 -1.28 5.50
C PRO A 119 -14.37 -0.59 4.82
N LEU A 120 -15.10 0.24 5.56
CA LEU A 120 -16.23 1.02 5.02
C LEU A 120 -16.02 2.53 5.18
N GLN A 121 -14.82 2.93 5.59
CA GLN A 121 -14.49 4.35 5.61
C GLN A 121 -14.01 4.71 4.22
N GLN A 122 -14.81 5.53 3.54
CA GLN A 122 -14.41 6.18 2.30
C GLN A 122 -13.14 7.00 2.56
N GLY A 123 -12.22 6.92 1.62
CA GLY A 123 -10.83 7.35 1.77
C GLY A 123 -9.98 6.41 0.94
N GLY A 124 -8.78 6.83 0.60
CA GLY A 124 -8.01 6.17 -0.43
C GLY A 124 -7.91 7.07 -1.65
N ASN A 125 -6.68 7.36 -2.02
CA ASN A 125 -6.26 8.41 -2.92
C ASN A 125 -6.12 9.82 -2.33
N ASP A 126 -5.16 9.97 -1.43
CA ASP A 126 -4.79 11.26 -0.81
C ASP A 126 -4.17 12.27 -1.80
N SER A 127 -3.98 11.87 -3.07
CA SER A 127 -3.37 12.69 -4.13
C SER A 127 -1.96 13.19 -3.81
N LEU A 128 -1.19 12.40 -3.04
CA LEU A 128 0.17 12.73 -2.58
C LEU A 128 1.28 12.20 -3.51
N ILE A 129 0.96 11.94 -4.78
CA ILE A 129 1.95 11.43 -5.75
C ILE A 129 2.74 12.59 -6.34
N GLU A 130 4.05 12.52 -6.20
CA GLU A 130 4.98 13.32 -6.99
C GLU A 130 5.31 12.58 -8.29
N ASP A 131 5.57 13.33 -9.37
CA ASP A 131 6.05 12.74 -10.62
C ASP A 131 7.44 12.09 -10.41
N PHE A 132 7.78 11.11 -11.26
CA PHE A 132 9.07 10.40 -11.22
C PHE A 132 10.24 11.27 -11.68
#